data_AF-A0A3D2W103-F1
#
_entry.id   AF-A0A3D2W103-F1
#
_cell.length_a   1.000
_cell.length_b   1.000
_cell.length_c   1.000
_cell.angle_alpha   90.00
_cell.angle_beta   90.00
_cell.angle_gamma   90.00
#
_symmetry.space_group_name_H-M   'P 1'
#
loop_
_entity.id
_entity.type
_entity.pdbx_description
1 polymer ?
#
loop_
_entity_poly.entity_id
_entity_poly.type
_entity_poly.pdbx_seq_one_letter_code
_entity_poly.pdbx_strand_id
1 'polypeptide(L)'
;MLGHILPAPWPLSGRTHDHLFAFAPEGMGAPAQLLAGVYKIYRDALPDEPLPPSHKYFGAMVEHVLGLRAARLESVSGLELKRVRSAYACCFEPNERFQFALTQWRHEPEFKVLLLEAREQLIAELIPYRAQEHAQRVRASRYWECAQTAIDVEADCVLDLIKQMAPDDWHEIALRWNWDDGVGELDWITSQPDCDRATALYVLCRGNPGYVAANPRRSEPTGRWNTSGFVLALASRLENGFYVKAELGLDLNLRARAAFTRELAAARATEVSPWQLPEDLLDQPGRAHRPKYTLGDSGVRYHYEYWLRHIAPRASRPKIQRFVGLLSPS
;
A
#
# COMPACT_ATOMS: atom_id res chain seq x y z
N MET A 1 20.71 -18.74 -57.25
CA MET A 1 20.42 -17.81 -56.13
C MET A 1 19.37 -18.45 -55.24
N LEU A 2 19.81 -19.19 -54.21
CA LEU A 2 19.02 -19.70 -53.09
C LEU A 2 19.58 -18.91 -51.88
N GLY A 3 18.84 -18.19 -51.06
CA GLY A 3 17.63 -18.58 -50.35
C GLY A 3 17.98 -18.61 -48.85
N HIS A 4 17.86 -17.47 -48.15
CA HIS A 4 17.89 -17.41 -46.70
C HIS A 4 16.63 -16.73 -46.20
N ILE A 5 15.58 -17.54 -46.03
CA ILE A 5 14.46 -17.23 -45.17
C ILE A 5 14.97 -17.44 -43.74
N LEU A 6 15.10 -16.36 -42.97
CA LEU A 6 15.33 -16.44 -41.53
C LEU A 6 14.14 -17.18 -40.90
N PRO A 7 14.36 -18.16 -40.01
CA PRO A 7 13.27 -18.81 -39.32
C PRO A 7 12.56 -17.78 -38.42
N ALA A 8 11.23 -17.76 -38.47
CA ALA A 8 10.42 -17.03 -37.52
C ALA A 8 10.81 -17.44 -36.08
N PRO A 9 10.79 -16.51 -35.11
CA PRO A 9 11.09 -16.84 -33.72
C PRO A 9 10.12 -17.92 -33.25
N TRP A 10 10.66 -19.05 -32.82
CA TRP A 10 9.88 -20.14 -32.25
C TRP A 10 9.11 -19.62 -31.03
N PRO A 11 7.80 -19.89 -30.89
CA PRO A 11 7.09 -19.55 -29.66
C PRO A 11 7.78 -20.26 -28.50
N LEU A 12 8.21 -19.47 -27.50
CA LEU A 12 8.85 -19.97 -26.29
C LEU A 12 7.98 -21.08 -25.70
N SER A 13 8.59 -22.20 -25.30
CA SER A 13 7.85 -23.32 -24.73
C SER A 13 7.02 -22.85 -23.52
N GLY A 14 5.75 -23.24 -23.40
CA GLY A 14 4.87 -22.73 -22.33
C GLY A 14 5.41 -22.92 -20.90
N ARG A 15 6.36 -23.83 -20.68
CA ARG A 15 7.06 -24.04 -19.40
C ARG A 15 8.02 -22.91 -19.01
N THR A 16 8.46 -22.10 -19.97
CA THR A 16 9.40 -20.98 -19.74
C THR A 16 8.83 -19.97 -18.73
N HIS A 17 7.51 -19.86 -18.62
CA HIS A 17 6.85 -18.86 -17.79
C HIS A 17 6.24 -19.43 -16.49
N ASP A 18 6.46 -20.71 -16.19
CA ASP A 18 5.87 -21.35 -14.99
C ASP A 18 6.27 -20.64 -13.69
N HIS A 19 7.47 -20.05 -13.65
CA HIS A 19 7.96 -19.25 -12.51
C HIS A 19 7.12 -17.99 -12.22
N LEU A 20 6.31 -17.51 -13.18
CA LEU A 20 5.39 -16.38 -12.98
C LEU A 20 4.13 -16.81 -12.19
N PHE A 21 3.79 -18.09 -12.21
CA PHE A 21 2.59 -18.70 -11.64
C PHE A 21 2.96 -19.52 -10.40
N ALA A 22 3.12 -18.83 -9.27
CA ALA A 22 3.49 -19.46 -8.01
C ALA A 22 2.25 -19.75 -7.15
N PHE A 23 2.02 -21.04 -6.89
CA PHE A 23 1.13 -21.61 -5.87
C PHE A 23 -0.35 -21.23 -5.95
N ALA A 24 -1.11 -22.11 -6.60
CA ALA A 24 -2.54 -22.26 -6.39
C ALA A 24 -2.78 -23.50 -5.50
N PRO A 25 -3.47 -23.38 -4.35
CA PRO A 25 -3.49 -24.45 -3.37
C PRO A 25 -4.24 -25.73 -3.82
N GLU A 26 -5.05 -25.69 -4.89
CA GLU A 26 -6.00 -26.79 -5.17
C GLU A 26 -6.21 -27.17 -6.65
N GLY A 27 -5.46 -26.59 -7.60
CA GLY A 27 -5.53 -27.05 -8.98
C GLY A 27 -6.88 -26.76 -9.66
N MET A 28 -7.12 -27.52 -10.73
CA MET A 28 -8.44 -27.71 -11.36
C MET A 28 -9.50 -28.31 -10.41
N GLY A 29 -9.11 -28.73 -9.20
CA GLY A 29 -10.00 -29.24 -8.16
C GLY A 29 -10.60 -28.16 -7.27
N ALA A 30 -10.18 -26.90 -7.42
CA ALA A 30 -10.60 -25.78 -6.59
C ALA A 30 -12.13 -25.76 -6.35
N PRO A 31 -12.60 -25.75 -5.10
CA PRO A 31 -14.00 -25.71 -4.75
C PRO A 31 -14.54 -24.31 -5.02
N ALA A 32 -15.86 -24.22 -5.23
CA ALA A 32 -16.53 -22.96 -5.53
C ALA A 32 -16.26 -21.90 -4.45
N GLN A 33 -16.11 -22.31 -3.18
CA GLN A 33 -15.79 -21.43 -2.06
C GLN A 33 -14.41 -20.76 -2.22
N LEU A 34 -13.39 -21.50 -2.63
CA LEU A 34 -12.06 -20.96 -2.86
C LEU A 34 -12.07 -19.98 -4.03
N LEU A 35 -12.71 -20.36 -5.13
CA LEU A 35 -12.85 -19.52 -6.33
C LEU A 35 -13.62 -18.23 -6.01
N ALA A 36 -14.65 -18.32 -5.17
CA ALA A 36 -15.42 -17.16 -4.70
C ALA A 36 -14.56 -16.24 -3.84
N GLY A 37 -13.70 -16.81 -2.98
CA GLY A 37 -12.72 -16.04 -2.20
C GLY A 37 -11.73 -15.28 -3.08
N VAL A 38 -11.16 -15.92 -4.10
CA VAL A 38 -10.23 -15.27 -5.04
C VAL A 38 -10.95 -14.20 -5.87
N TYR A 39 -12.16 -14.49 -6.35
CA TYR A 39 -12.97 -13.52 -7.09
C TYR A 39 -13.35 -12.31 -6.23
N LYS A 40 -13.64 -12.53 -4.94
CA LYS A 40 -13.95 -11.47 -3.98
C LYS A 40 -12.79 -10.48 -3.82
N ILE A 41 -11.53 -10.92 -3.89
CA ILE A 41 -10.36 -10.03 -3.86
C ILE A 41 -10.42 -9.02 -5.02
N TYR A 42 -10.73 -9.48 -6.23
CA TYR A 42 -10.90 -8.59 -7.39
C TYR A 42 -12.12 -7.67 -7.22
N ARG A 43 -13.27 -8.23 -6.85
CA ARG A 43 -14.54 -7.51 -6.76
C ARG A 43 -14.53 -6.41 -5.69
N ASP A 44 -13.88 -6.66 -4.56
CA ASP A 44 -13.87 -5.73 -3.42
C ASP A 44 -12.74 -4.70 -3.52
N ALA A 45 -11.85 -4.83 -4.51
CA ALA A 45 -10.76 -3.90 -4.75
C ALA A 45 -11.25 -2.61 -5.41
N LEU A 46 -10.73 -1.48 -4.93
CA LEU A 46 -11.01 -0.17 -5.51
C LEU A 46 -10.06 0.14 -6.69
N PRO A 47 -10.43 1.06 -7.60
CA PRO A 47 -9.63 1.36 -8.80
C PRO A 47 -8.15 1.74 -8.56
N ASP A 48 -7.82 2.25 -7.37
CA ASP A 48 -6.47 2.68 -6.97
C ASP A 48 -5.71 1.64 -6.13
N GLU A 49 -6.35 0.52 -5.77
CA GLU A 49 -5.70 -0.56 -5.03
C GLU A 49 -4.89 -1.45 -6.00
N PRO A 50 -3.60 -1.72 -5.73
CA PRO A 50 -2.78 -2.52 -6.63
C PRO A 50 -3.22 -3.99 -6.61
N LEU A 51 -3.80 -4.45 -7.72
CA LEU A 51 -4.14 -5.85 -7.92
C LEU A 51 -3.09 -6.57 -8.78
N PRO A 52 -2.64 -7.78 -8.39
CA PRO A 52 -1.83 -8.60 -9.27
C PRO A 52 -2.59 -8.89 -10.58
N PRO A 53 -1.92 -8.89 -11.75
CA PRO A 53 -2.56 -9.14 -13.03
C PRO A 53 -3.41 -10.43 -13.02
N SER A 54 -2.94 -11.50 -12.39
CA SER A 54 -3.68 -12.76 -12.28
C SER A 54 -5.09 -12.63 -11.69
N HIS A 55 -5.28 -11.76 -10.69
CA HIS A 55 -6.59 -11.53 -10.07
C HIS A 55 -7.51 -10.72 -10.99
N LYS A 56 -6.96 -9.72 -11.68
CA LYS A 56 -7.70 -8.90 -12.67
C LYS A 56 -8.22 -9.76 -13.82
N TYR A 57 -7.35 -10.58 -14.43
CA TYR A 57 -7.75 -11.46 -15.53
C TYR A 57 -8.74 -12.53 -15.07
N PHE A 58 -8.55 -13.10 -13.88
CA PHE A 58 -9.51 -14.05 -13.33
C PHE A 58 -10.89 -13.42 -13.12
N GLY A 59 -10.95 -12.21 -12.54
CA GLY A 59 -12.17 -11.45 -12.37
C GLY A 59 -12.91 -11.23 -13.69
N ALA A 60 -12.21 -10.70 -14.69
CA ALA A 60 -12.77 -10.45 -16.03
C ALA A 60 -13.28 -11.74 -16.70
N MET A 61 -12.56 -12.85 -16.58
CA MET A 61 -13.00 -14.14 -17.13
C MET A 61 -14.22 -14.69 -16.39
N VAL A 62 -14.29 -14.54 -15.06
CA VAL A 62 -15.46 -14.94 -14.27
C VAL A 62 -16.69 -14.14 -14.67
N GLU A 63 -16.56 -12.82 -14.84
CA GLU A 63 -17.62 -11.95 -15.32
C GLU A 63 -18.06 -12.32 -16.75
N HIS A 64 -17.11 -12.66 -17.62
CA HIS A 64 -17.43 -13.14 -18.97
C HIS A 64 -18.20 -14.48 -18.95
N VAL A 65 -17.80 -15.42 -18.09
CA VAL A 65 -18.41 -16.76 -18.01
C VAL A 65 -19.78 -16.74 -17.33
N LEU A 66 -19.95 -15.95 -16.27
CA LEU A 66 -21.14 -15.99 -15.41
C LEU A 66 -22.08 -14.79 -15.57
N GLY A 67 -21.61 -13.68 -16.17
CA GLY A 67 -22.33 -12.42 -16.23
C GLY A 67 -22.81 -11.97 -14.85
N LEU A 68 -24.10 -11.64 -14.74
CA LEU A 68 -24.74 -11.23 -13.48
C LEU A 68 -24.65 -12.27 -12.36
N ARG A 69 -24.41 -13.55 -12.68
CA ARG A 69 -24.29 -14.62 -11.69
C ARG A 69 -22.92 -14.68 -11.01
N ALA A 70 -21.95 -13.89 -11.47
CA ALA A 70 -20.63 -13.80 -10.84
C ALA A 70 -20.70 -13.41 -9.36
N ALA A 71 -21.70 -12.62 -8.96
CA ALA A 71 -21.93 -12.23 -7.58
C ALA A 71 -22.31 -13.40 -6.64
N ARG A 72 -22.70 -14.55 -7.19
CA ARG A 72 -23.12 -15.76 -6.45
C ARG A 72 -22.27 -16.98 -6.82
N LEU A 73 -20.98 -16.77 -7.05
CA LEU A 73 -20.05 -17.79 -7.54
C LEU A 73 -20.07 -19.06 -6.68
N GLU A 74 -20.26 -18.93 -5.37
CA GLU A 74 -20.37 -20.04 -4.41
C GLU A 74 -21.51 -21.03 -4.69
N SER A 75 -22.54 -20.60 -5.43
CA SER A 75 -23.69 -21.44 -5.82
C SER A 75 -23.58 -22.01 -7.23
N VAL A 76 -22.50 -21.68 -7.96
CA VAL A 76 -22.26 -22.15 -9.32
C VAL A 76 -21.85 -23.62 -9.30
N SER A 77 -22.40 -24.40 -10.24
CA SER A 77 -22.13 -25.84 -10.37
C SER A 77 -22.06 -26.27 -11.84
N GLY A 78 -21.79 -27.55 -12.08
CA GLY A 78 -21.80 -28.14 -13.43
C GLY A 78 -20.80 -27.49 -14.40
N LEU A 79 -21.27 -27.18 -15.61
CA LEU A 79 -20.44 -26.66 -16.70
C LEU A 79 -19.85 -25.28 -16.39
N GLU A 80 -20.62 -24.42 -15.75
CA GLU A 80 -20.19 -23.07 -15.37
C GLU A 80 -19.03 -23.13 -14.37
N LEU A 81 -19.14 -23.97 -13.34
CA LEU A 81 -18.05 -24.16 -12.37
C LEU A 81 -16.80 -24.72 -13.05
N LYS A 82 -16.96 -25.60 -14.03
CA LYS A 82 -15.85 -26.14 -14.83
C LYS A 82 -15.16 -25.05 -15.66
N ARG A 83 -15.92 -24.11 -16.25
CA ARG A 83 -15.38 -22.95 -16.97
C ARG A 83 -14.62 -22.02 -16.02
N VAL A 84 -15.17 -21.72 -14.85
CA VAL A 84 -14.50 -20.92 -13.81
C VAL A 84 -13.20 -21.58 -13.34
N ARG A 85 -13.19 -22.90 -13.13
CA ARG A 85 -11.96 -23.66 -12.81
C ARG A 85 -10.90 -23.58 -13.91
N SER A 86 -11.33 -23.54 -15.16
CA SER A 86 -10.42 -23.39 -16.30
C SER A 86 -9.86 -21.96 -16.39
N ALA A 87 -10.68 -20.94 -16.10
CA ALA A 87 -10.22 -19.57 -15.94
C ALA A 87 -9.22 -19.44 -14.78
N TYR A 88 -9.47 -20.12 -13.66
CA TYR A 88 -8.53 -20.20 -12.54
C TYR A 88 -7.20 -20.84 -12.97
N ALA A 89 -7.24 -21.97 -13.66
CA ALA A 89 -6.04 -22.62 -14.18
C ALA A 89 -5.28 -21.71 -15.16
N CYS A 90 -6.00 -20.97 -16.01
CA CYS A 90 -5.43 -19.96 -16.90
C CYS A 90 -4.73 -18.83 -16.13
N CYS A 91 -5.22 -18.42 -14.97
CA CYS A 91 -4.69 -17.25 -14.27
C CYS A 91 -3.63 -17.56 -13.20
N PHE A 92 -3.67 -18.75 -12.60
CA PHE A 92 -2.88 -19.04 -11.40
C PHE A 92 -2.02 -20.29 -11.49
N GLU A 93 -2.30 -21.20 -12.43
CA GLU A 93 -1.63 -22.50 -12.47
C GLU A 93 -0.44 -22.53 -13.45
N PRO A 94 0.54 -23.43 -13.25
CA PRO A 94 1.58 -23.72 -14.23
C PRO A 94 1.02 -24.21 -15.57
N ASN A 95 1.85 -24.12 -16.62
CA ASN A 95 1.47 -24.44 -17.99
C ASN A 95 0.92 -25.87 -18.14
N GLU A 96 1.46 -26.87 -17.41
CA GLU A 96 0.94 -28.24 -17.50
C GLU A 96 -0.54 -28.36 -17.12
N ARG A 97 -0.94 -27.71 -16.02
CA ARG A 97 -2.35 -27.68 -15.56
C ARG A 97 -3.22 -26.87 -16.50
N PHE A 98 -2.69 -25.78 -17.05
CA PHE A 98 -3.37 -24.99 -18.07
C PHE A 98 -3.60 -25.80 -19.36
N GLN A 99 -2.60 -26.54 -19.84
CA GLN A 99 -2.74 -27.43 -20.99
C GLN A 99 -3.80 -28.50 -20.73
N PHE A 100 -3.82 -29.08 -19.53
CA PHE A 100 -4.87 -30.01 -19.14
C PHE A 100 -6.26 -29.36 -19.21
N ALA A 101 -6.43 -28.13 -18.72
CA ALA A 101 -7.67 -27.37 -18.86
C ALA A 101 -8.07 -27.19 -20.33
N LEU A 102 -7.15 -26.79 -21.21
CA LEU A 102 -7.41 -26.63 -22.64
C LEU A 102 -7.90 -27.93 -23.31
N THR A 103 -7.42 -29.10 -22.87
CA THR A 103 -7.88 -30.38 -23.44
C THR A 103 -9.35 -30.68 -23.15
N GLN A 104 -9.94 -30.06 -22.13
CA GLN A 104 -11.35 -30.27 -21.77
C GLN A 104 -12.32 -29.51 -22.68
N TRP A 105 -11.83 -28.56 -23.47
CA TRP A 105 -12.64 -27.63 -24.27
C TRP A 105 -12.45 -27.81 -25.78
N ARG A 106 -12.14 -29.04 -26.23
CA ARG A 106 -11.98 -29.37 -27.66
C ARG A 106 -13.22 -29.07 -28.50
N HIS A 107 -14.41 -29.12 -27.89
CA HIS A 107 -15.69 -28.91 -28.54
C HIS A 107 -16.27 -27.49 -28.32
N GLU A 108 -15.54 -26.62 -27.60
CA GLU A 108 -15.91 -25.22 -27.37
C GLU A 108 -14.75 -24.31 -27.82
N PRO A 109 -14.55 -24.15 -29.15
CA PRO A 109 -13.38 -23.47 -29.69
C PRO A 109 -13.28 -22.01 -29.24
N GLU A 110 -14.40 -21.31 -29.08
CA GLU A 110 -14.45 -19.93 -28.62
C GLU A 110 -13.90 -19.78 -27.20
N PHE A 111 -14.34 -20.64 -26.27
CA PHE A 111 -13.85 -20.61 -24.89
C PHE A 111 -12.36 -21.01 -24.80
N LYS A 112 -11.91 -21.93 -25.66
CA LYS A 112 -10.50 -22.28 -25.78
C LYS A 112 -9.66 -21.11 -26.29
N VAL A 113 -10.14 -20.35 -27.27
CA VAL A 113 -9.46 -19.14 -27.78
C VAL A 113 -9.38 -18.09 -26.67
N LEU A 114 -10.48 -17.84 -25.94
CA LEU A 114 -10.49 -16.93 -24.80
C LEU A 114 -9.43 -17.30 -23.75
N LEU A 115 -9.29 -18.58 -23.41
CA LEU A 115 -8.27 -19.05 -22.46
C LEU A 115 -6.84 -18.80 -22.96
N LEU A 116 -6.59 -18.99 -24.26
CA LEU A 116 -5.27 -18.76 -24.85
C LEU A 116 -4.91 -17.28 -24.89
N GLU A 117 -5.82 -16.44 -25.37
CA GLU A 117 -5.63 -14.98 -25.45
C GLU A 117 -5.45 -14.38 -24.06
N ALA A 118 -6.28 -14.77 -23.08
CA ALA A 118 -6.15 -14.31 -21.70
C ALA A 118 -4.80 -14.73 -21.10
N ARG A 119 -4.33 -15.96 -21.35
CA ARG A 119 -3.02 -16.43 -20.84
C ARG A 119 -1.86 -15.65 -21.45
N GLU A 120 -1.91 -15.38 -22.75
CA GLU A 120 -0.88 -14.61 -23.46
C GLU A 120 -0.77 -13.18 -22.92
N GLN A 121 -1.89 -12.48 -22.82
CA GLN A 121 -1.94 -11.12 -22.28
C GLN A 121 -1.51 -11.09 -20.80
N LEU A 122 -1.97 -12.06 -20.00
CA LEU A 122 -1.56 -12.18 -18.61
C LEU A 122 -0.05 -12.38 -18.47
N ILE A 123 0.57 -13.22 -19.30
CA ILE A 123 2.02 -13.40 -19.30
C ILE A 123 2.73 -12.08 -19.60
N ALA A 124 2.27 -11.34 -20.62
CA ALA A 124 2.85 -10.06 -21.00
C ALA A 124 2.80 -9.02 -19.86
N GLU A 125 1.75 -9.03 -19.04
CA GLU A 125 1.64 -8.16 -17.85
C GLU A 125 2.40 -8.71 -16.63
N LEU A 126 2.47 -10.03 -16.45
CA LEU A 126 3.16 -10.64 -15.30
C LEU A 126 4.68 -10.47 -15.36
N ILE A 127 5.29 -10.44 -16.55
CA ILE A 127 6.74 -10.24 -16.69
C ILE A 127 7.20 -8.91 -16.04
N PRO A 128 6.72 -7.73 -16.46
CA PRO A 128 7.12 -6.46 -15.85
C PRO A 128 6.67 -6.37 -14.38
N TYR A 129 5.50 -6.93 -14.04
CA TYR A 129 5.02 -6.96 -12.65
C TYR A 129 5.98 -7.74 -11.73
N ARG A 130 6.42 -8.95 -12.13
CA ARG A 130 7.38 -9.75 -11.35
C ARG A 130 8.76 -9.11 -11.29
N ALA A 131 9.20 -8.45 -12.37
CA ALA A 131 10.44 -7.67 -12.36
C ALA A 131 10.36 -6.52 -11.34
N GLN A 132 9.21 -5.83 -11.25
CA GLN A 132 8.97 -4.79 -10.25
C GLN A 132 8.95 -5.37 -8.82
N GLU A 133 8.24 -6.47 -8.57
CA GLU A 133 8.24 -7.14 -7.25
C GLU A 133 9.66 -7.59 -6.85
N HIS A 134 10.43 -8.14 -7.80
CA HIS A 134 11.80 -8.53 -7.54
C HIS A 134 12.68 -7.33 -7.22
N ALA A 135 12.58 -6.24 -8.00
CA ALA A 135 13.29 -5.00 -7.73
C ALA A 135 12.90 -4.42 -6.35
N GLN A 136 11.64 -4.50 -5.95
CA GLN A 136 11.19 -4.11 -4.61
C GLN A 136 11.78 -5.00 -3.52
N ARG A 137 11.87 -6.33 -3.72
CA ARG A 137 12.50 -7.25 -2.76
C ARG A 137 14.00 -7.01 -2.63
N VAL A 138 14.70 -6.84 -3.75
CA VAL A 138 16.12 -6.49 -3.74
C VAL A 138 16.31 -5.15 -3.05
N ARG A 139 15.45 -4.16 -3.36
CA ARG A 139 15.45 -2.87 -2.67
C ARG A 139 15.21 -3.06 -1.18
N ALA A 140 14.26 -3.89 -0.76
CA ALA A 140 13.94 -4.12 0.66
C ALA A 140 14.97 -5.01 1.38
N SER A 141 15.85 -5.73 0.67
CA SER A 141 16.84 -6.63 1.28
C SER A 141 17.79 -5.90 2.24
N ARG A 142 18.03 -4.60 2.00
CA ARG A 142 18.89 -3.75 2.82
C ARG A 142 18.15 -2.98 3.91
N TYR A 143 16.87 -3.27 4.11
CA TYR A 143 16.07 -2.62 5.13
C TYR A 143 16.62 -2.83 6.55
N TRP A 144 17.18 -4.02 6.81
CA TRP A 144 17.78 -4.32 8.12
C TRP A 144 19.03 -3.47 8.38
N GLU A 145 19.88 -3.23 7.36
CA GLU A 145 21.01 -2.29 7.46
C GLU A 145 20.52 -0.87 7.82
N CYS A 146 19.46 -0.40 7.16
CA CYS A 146 18.86 0.89 7.46
C CYS A 146 18.34 0.96 8.91
N ALA A 147 17.63 -0.08 9.36
CA ALA A 147 17.03 -0.13 10.68
C ALA A 147 18.08 -0.08 11.80
N GLN A 148 19.30 -0.57 11.55
CA GLN A 148 20.41 -0.55 12.51
C GLN A 148 21.32 0.67 12.41
N THR A 149 21.14 1.49 11.38
CA THR A 149 21.98 2.66 11.19
C THR A 149 21.61 3.71 12.24
N ALA A 150 22.57 4.07 13.10
CA ALA A 150 22.40 5.14 14.08
C ALA A 150 22.03 6.46 13.39
N ILE A 151 20.98 7.12 13.90
CA ILE A 151 20.55 8.44 13.43
C ILE A 151 21.52 9.52 13.90
N ASP A 152 21.51 10.66 13.22
CA ASP A 152 22.37 11.81 13.50
C ASP A 152 21.75 12.83 14.47
N VAL A 153 20.75 12.40 15.25
CA VAL A 153 20.13 13.17 16.34
C VAL A 153 20.10 12.32 17.61
N GLU A 154 20.31 12.95 18.75
CA GLU A 154 20.32 12.30 20.06
C GLU A 154 19.30 12.98 20.97
N ALA A 155 18.55 12.19 21.75
CA ALA A 155 17.69 12.67 22.83
C ALA A 155 17.32 11.53 23.78
N ASP A 156 16.88 11.89 24.98
CA ASP A 156 16.50 10.94 26.04
C ASP A 156 15.11 10.33 25.83
N CYS A 157 14.25 10.98 25.02
CA CYS A 157 12.92 10.49 24.72
C CYS A 157 12.49 10.78 23.27
N VAL A 158 11.46 10.07 22.80
CA VAL A 158 10.94 10.18 21.42
C VAL A 158 10.47 11.60 21.12
N LEU A 159 9.74 12.24 22.04
CA LEU A 159 9.27 13.61 21.85
C LEU A 159 10.43 14.60 21.61
N ASP A 160 11.54 14.45 22.33
CA ASP A 160 12.70 15.32 22.17
C ASP A 160 13.48 15.05 20.87
N LEU A 161 13.39 13.84 20.32
CA LEU A 161 13.84 13.59 18.95
C LEU A 161 12.93 14.30 17.93
N ILE A 162 11.61 14.17 18.07
CA ILE A 162 10.62 14.76 17.16
C ILE A 162 10.76 16.30 17.08
N LYS A 163 11.06 16.94 18.22
CA LYS A 163 11.34 18.39 18.31
C LYS A 163 12.49 18.86 17.42
N GLN A 164 13.41 17.98 17.05
CA GLN A 164 14.58 18.29 16.22
C GLN A 164 14.32 18.08 14.72
N MET A 165 13.11 17.66 14.33
CA MET A 165 12.78 17.26 12.96
C MET A 165 12.02 18.33 12.18
N ALA A 166 11.86 18.11 10.87
CA ALA A 166 11.18 19.03 9.96
C ALA A 166 9.72 18.62 9.72
N PRO A 167 8.87 19.52 9.15
CA PRO A 167 7.46 19.22 8.86
C PRO A 167 7.21 17.95 8.03
N ASP A 168 8.10 17.63 7.09
CA ASP A 168 8.03 16.40 6.30
C ASP A 168 8.22 15.13 7.16
N ASP A 169 9.07 15.20 8.18
CA ASP A 169 9.28 14.10 9.15
C ASP A 169 8.08 13.99 10.09
N TRP A 170 7.54 15.13 10.55
CA TRP A 170 6.34 15.16 11.37
C TRP A 170 5.15 14.53 10.65
N HIS A 171 5.01 14.79 9.35
CA HIS A 171 4.00 14.14 8.52
C HIS A 171 4.18 12.62 8.49
N GLU A 172 5.39 12.13 8.20
CA GLU A 172 5.69 10.69 8.19
C GLU A 172 5.42 10.01 9.54
N ILE A 173 5.81 10.68 10.63
CA ILE A 173 5.55 10.20 11.98
C ILE A 173 4.05 10.12 12.25
N ALA A 174 3.29 11.16 11.91
CA ALA A 174 1.84 11.19 12.08
C ALA A 174 1.14 10.08 11.28
N LEU A 175 1.62 9.77 10.06
CA LEU A 175 1.07 8.70 9.22
C LEU A 175 1.21 7.32 9.89
N ARG A 176 2.33 7.09 10.60
CA ARG A 176 2.70 5.81 11.22
C ARG A 176 2.45 5.72 12.71
N TRP A 177 1.95 6.79 13.33
CA TRP A 177 1.79 6.84 14.77
C TRP A 177 0.87 5.72 15.28
N ASN A 178 1.32 5.02 16.31
CA ASN A 178 0.51 4.07 17.04
C ASN A 178 -0.32 4.83 18.08
N TRP A 179 -1.64 4.88 17.91
CA TRP A 179 -2.53 5.63 18.78
C TRP A 179 -2.62 5.04 20.20
N ASP A 180 -2.17 3.80 20.41
CA ASP A 180 -2.04 3.18 21.74
C ASP A 180 -0.89 3.78 22.56
N ASP A 181 0.08 4.44 21.92
CA ASP A 181 1.20 5.13 22.59
C ASP A 181 0.78 6.50 23.14
N GLY A 182 -0.46 6.91 22.89
CA GLY A 182 -1.04 8.18 23.31
C GLY A 182 -1.00 9.27 22.24
N VAL A 183 -1.27 10.51 22.67
CA VAL A 183 -1.43 11.67 21.78
C VAL A 183 -0.46 12.81 22.09
N GLY A 184 0.48 12.64 23.03
CA GLY A 184 1.36 13.74 23.48
C GLY A 184 2.24 14.29 22.36
N GLU A 185 2.87 13.40 21.59
CA GLU A 185 3.71 13.74 20.45
C GLU A 185 2.88 14.32 19.30
N LEU A 186 1.69 13.77 19.04
CA LEU A 186 0.77 14.29 18.03
C LEU A 186 0.24 15.68 18.40
N ASP A 187 -0.09 15.93 19.67
CA ASP A 187 -0.50 17.25 20.14
C ASP A 187 0.65 18.24 20.05
N TRP A 188 1.87 17.83 20.40
CA TRP A 188 3.04 18.68 20.19
C TRP A 188 3.22 19.01 18.71
N ILE A 189 3.25 18.02 17.81
CA ILE A 189 3.39 18.21 16.35
C ILE A 189 2.32 19.17 15.84
N THR A 190 1.04 18.88 16.13
CA THR A 190 -0.08 19.65 15.59
C THR A 190 -0.26 21.02 16.25
N SER A 191 0.43 21.29 17.37
CA SER A 191 0.48 22.62 17.97
C SER A 191 1.57 23.52 17.36
N GLN A 192 2.46 22.98 16.52
CA GLN A 192 3.51 23.79 15.91
C GLN A 192 2.95 24.68 14.78
N PRO A 193 3.38 25.95 14.68
CA PRO A 193 2.96 26.84 13.60
C PRO A 193 3.44 26.38 12.22
N ASP A 194 4.53 25.60 12.20
CA ASP A 194 5.10 25.00 10.98
C ASP A 194 4.44 23.67 10.60
N CYS A 195 3.48 23.17 11.39
CA CYS A 195 2.73 21.96 11.06
C CYS A 195 1.93 22.20 9.77
N ASP A 196 2.08 21.29 8.80
CA ASP A 196 1.32 21.34 7.57
C ASP A 196 -0.14 20.96 7.81
N ARG A 197 -1.07 21.65 7.15
CA ARG A 197 -2.50 21.39 7.21
C ARG A 197 -2.85 19.95 6.86
N ALA A 198 -2.14 19.33 5.90
CA ALA A 198 -2.31 17.92 5.56
C ALA A 198 -2.03 17.01 6.77
N THR A 199 -0.94 17.29 7.52
CA THR A 199 -0.60 16.54 8.74
C THR A 199 -1.69 16.67 9.79
N ALA A 200 -2.12 17.91 10.08
CA ALA A 200 -3.17 18.17 11.06
C ALA A 200 -4.49 17.48 10.67
N LEU A 201 -4.88 17.55 9.39
CA LEU A 201 -6.11 16.93 8.91
C LEU A 201 -6.07 15.40 8.98
N TYR A 202 -4.95 14.79 8.60
CA TYR A 202 -4.78 13.34 8.72
C TYR A 202 -4.95 12.90 10.17
N VAL A 203 -4.28 13.58 11.10
CA VAL A 203 -4.35 13.28 12.54
C VAL A 203 -5.77 13.47 13.06
N LEU A 204 -6.45 14.56 12.67
CA LEU A 204 -7.84 14.80 13.05
C LEU A 204 -8.73 13.63 12.64
N CYS A 205 -8.68 13.24 11.35
CA CYS A 205 -9.55 12.18 10.84
C CYS A 205 -9.27 10.81 11.47
N ARG A 206 -8.00 10.52 11.78
CA ARG A 206 -7.61 9.30 12.49
C ARG A 206 -8.06 9.28 13.96
N GLY A 207 -8.33 10.44 14.55
CA GLY A 207 -8.87 10.59 15.90
C GLY A 207 -10.39 10.37 16.02
N ASN A 208 -11.08 9.93 14.96
CA ASN A 208 -12.53 9.69 14.91
C ASN A 208 -13.37 10.92 15.32
N PRO A 209 -13.24 12.05 14.58
CA PRO A 209 -13.89 13.30 14.94
C PRO A 209 -15.41 13.19 14.95
N GLY A 210 -16.01 12.34 14.11
CA GLY A 210 -17.46 12.11 14.10
C GLY A 210 -17.96 11.49 15.41
N TYR A 211 -17.19 10.54 15.97
CA TYR A 211 -17.52 9.95 17.27
C TYR A 211 -17.42 10.98 18.40
N VAL A 212 -16.34 11.77 18.43
CA VAL A 212 -16.11 12.80 19.47
C VAL A 212 -17.21 13.86 19.41
N ALA A 213 -17.56 14.32 18.21
CA ALA A 213 -18.62 15.29 17.98
C ALA A 213 -20.00 14.78 18.46
N ALA A 214 -20.33 13.52 18.14
CA ALA A 214 -21.62 12.92 18.52
C ALA A 214 -21.73 12.57 20.02
N ASN A 215 -20.62 12.48 20.74
CA ASN A 215 -20.58 12.02 22.14
C ASN A 215 -19.87 13.01 23.08
N PRO A 216 -20.32 14.27 23.21
CA PRO A 216 -19.61 15.30 23.96
C PRO A 216 -19.46 14.97 25.46
N ARG A 217 -20.46 14.32 26.07
CA ARG A 217 -20.42 13.93 27.50
C ARG A 217 -19.48 12.75 27.81
N ARG A 218 -19.23 11.88 26.83
CA ARG A 218 -18.24 10.78 26.97
C ARG A 218 -16.83 11.21 26.56
N SER A 219 -16.75 12.38 25.94
CA SER A 219 -15.52 13.02 25.46
C SER A 219 -14.93 13.98 26.50
N GLU A 220 -15.43 13.93 27.75
CA GLU A 220 -14.88 14.72 28.85
C GLU A 220 -13.42 14.32 29.10
N PRO A 221 -12.52 15.31 29.31
CA PRO A 221 -11.08 15.10 29.40
C PRO A 221 -10.72 14.43 30.73
N THR A 222 -10.90 13.12 30.81
CA THR A 222 -10.55 12.32 31.99
C THR A 222 -9.68 11.15 31.60
N GLY A 223 -8.56 10.97 32.33
CA GLY A 223 -7.63 9.87 32.13
C GLY A 223 -6.32 10.25 31.43
N ARG A 224 -5.38 9.29 31.42
CA ARG A 224 -3.99 9.45 30.93
C ARG A 224 -3.90 9.70 29.42
N TRP A 225 -4.94 9.35 28.68
CA TRP A 225 -5.00 9.37 27.22
C TRP A 225 -6.21 10.18 26.76
N ASN A 226 -6.18 11.50 27.01
CA ASN A 226 -7.26 12.43 26.67
C ASN A 226 -7.36 12.67 25.14
N THR A 227 -7.66 11.61 24.39
CA THR A 227 -7.76 11.64 22.93
C THR A 227 -8.90 12.56 22.48
N SER A 228 -10.05 12.55 23.17
CA SER A 228 -11.19 13.39 22.80
C SER A 228 -10.89 14.88 22.98
N GLY A 229 -10.25 15.28 24.09
CA GLY A 229 -9.82 16.66 24.30
C GLY A 229 -8.78 17.11 23.28
N PHE A 230 -7.84 16.22 22.93
CA PHE A 230 -6.88 16.47 21.85
C PHE A 230 -7.58 16.70 20.50
N VAL A 231 -8.52 15.83 20.13
CA VAL A 231 -9.29 15.93 18.89
C VAL A 231 -10.11 17.23 18.83
N LEU A 232 -10.75 17.63 19.94
CA LEU A 232 -11.45 18.91 20.04
C LEU A 232 -10.51 20.10 19.85
N ALA A 233 -9.34 20.09 20.49
CA ALA A 233 -8.35 21.16 20.34
C ALA A 233 -7.84 21.24 18.89
N LEU A 234 -7.57 20.09 18.26
CA LEU A 234 -7.12 20.01 16.88
C LEU A 234 -8.19 20.51 15.89
N ALA A 235 -9.45 20.11 16.08
CA ALA A 235 -10.57 20.60 15.30
C ALA A 235 -10.71 22.13 15.43
N SER A 236 -10.55 22.66 16.65
CA SER A 236 -10.59 24.11 16.90
C SER A 236 -9.46 24.85 16.17
N ARG A 237 -8.24 24.30 16.14
CA ARG A 237 -7.12 24.90 15.38
C ARG A 237 -7.43 24.91 13.87
N LEU A 238 -8.01 23.84 13.33
CA LEU A 238 -8.39 23.75 11.91
C LEU A 238 -9.52 24.72 11.56
N GLU A 239 -10.58 24.78 12.36
CA GLU A 239 -11.72 25.70 12.17
C GLU A 239 -11.25 27.17 12.17
N ASN A 240 -10.35 27.53 13.09
CA ASN A 240 -9.81 28.88 13.20
C ASN A 240 -8.70 29.22 12.20
N GLY A 241 -8.37 28.32 11.27
CA GLY A 241 -7.36 28.58 10.23
C GLY A 241 -5.93 28.66 10.74
N PHE A 242 -5.59 28.00 11.85
CA PHE A 242 -4.25 28.02 12.45
C PHE A 242 -3.14 27.53 11.49
N TYR A 243 -3.46 26.55 10.64
CA TYR A 243 -2.50 25.92 9.73
C TYR A 243 -2.40 26.68 8.41
N VAL A 244 -1.48 27.65 8.36
CA VAL A 244 -1.23 28.47 7.15
C VAL A 244 -0.46 27.68 6.09
N LYS A 245 0.41 26.74 6.50
CA LYS A 245 1.15 25.88 5.58
C LYS A 245 0.26 24.75 5.05
N ALA A 246 0.22 24.62 3.73
CA ALA A 246 -0.50 23.55 3.02
C ALA A 246 0.29 23.16 1.76
N GLU A 247 1.55 22.78 1.97
CA GLU A 247 2.44 22.34 0.90
C GLU A 247 2.32 20.84 0.62
N LEU A 248 2.01 20.06 1.65
CA LEU A 248 1.93 18.60 1.55
C LEU A 248 0.58 18.15 0.99
N GLY A 249 0.63 17.16 0.10
CA GLY A 249 -0.57 16.48 -0.38
C GLY A 249 -1.00 15.38 0.58
N LEU A 250 -2.31 15.13 0.66
CA LEU A 250 -2.86 13.95 1.32
C LEU A 250 -3.06 12.82 0.32
N ASP A 251 -2.04 11.96 0.20
CA ASP A 251 -2.08 10.76 -0.64
C ASP A 251 -2.90 9.65 0.04
N LEU A 252 -4.23 9.82 0.02
CA LEU A 252 -5.18 8.86 0.57
C LEU A 252 -5.72 7.97 -0.55
N ASN A 253 -5.65 6.66 -0.34
CA ASN A 253 -6.41 5.74 -1.17
C ASN A 253 -7.93 5.99 -1.05
N LEU A 254 -8.71 5.53 -2.01
CA LEU A 254 -10.15 5.79 -2.11
C LEU A 254 -10.91 5.33 -0.86
N ARG A 255 -10.46 4.25 -0.22
CA ARG A 255 -11.08 3.73 1.01
C ARG A 255 -10.85 4.67 2.20
N ALA A 256 -9.61 5.11 2.40
CA ALA A 256 -9.24 6.05 3.45
C ALA A 256 -9.92 7.40 3.23
N ARG A 257 -9.92 7.91 1.99
CA ARG A 257 -10.64 9.13 1.61
C ARG A 257 -12.13 9.02 1.93
N ALA A 258 -12.81 7.95 1.51
CA ALA A 258 -14.21 7.74 1.81
C ALA A 258 -14.49 7.65 3.33
N ALA A 259 -13.61 6.99 4.09
CA ALA A 259 -13.73 6.94 5.55
C ALA A 259 -13.60 8.32 6.19
N PHE A 260 -12.58 9.10 5.79
CA PHE A 260 -12.36 10.45 6.30
C PHE A 260 -13.50 11.39 5.93
N THR A 261 -14.02 11.31 4.70
CA THR A 261 -15.19 12.09 4.27
C THR A 261 -16.39 11.82 5.20
N ARG A 262 -16.65 10.55 5.55
CA ARG A 262 -17.75 10.21 6.47
C ARG A 262 -17.52 10.75 7.89
N GLU A 263 -16.30 10.62 8.41
CA GLU A 263 -15.96 11.13 9.75
C GLU A 263 -16.14 12.65 9.84
N LEU A 264 -15.65 13.40 8.85
CA LEU A 264 -15.79 14.85 8.81
C LEU A 264 -17.25 15.27 8.61
N ALA A 265 -18.01 14.57 7.75
CA ALA A 265 -19.43 14.84 7.57
C ALA A 265 -20.23 14.60 8.86
N ALA A 266 -19.94 13.51 9.57
CA ALA A 266 -20.58 13.21 10.86
C ALA A 266 -20.27 14.28 11.92
N ALA A 267 -19.02 14.78 11.96
CA ALA A 267 -18.66 15.87 12.85
C ALA A 267 -19.40 17.17 12.51
N ARG A 268 -19.39 17.58 11.22
CA ARG A 268 -20.08 18.79 10.74
C ARG A 268 -21.59 18.77 10.97
N ALA A 269 -22.21 17.60 10.92
CA ALA A 269 -23.65 17.44 11.16
C ALA A 269 -24.10 17.89 12.56
N THR A 270 -23.17 18.10 13.50
CA THR A 270 -23.50 18.69 14.80
C THR A 270 -23.76 20.19 14.75
N GLU A 271 -23.29 20.89 13.72
CA GLU A 271 -23.40 22.35 13.51
C GLU A 271 -22.83 23.22 14.64
N VAL A 272 -22.07 22.62 15.56
CA VAL A 272 -21.50 23.27 16.75
C VAL A 272 -19.99 23.36 16.63
N SER A 273 -19.39 24.47 17.06
CA SER A 273 -17.94 24.62 17.16
C SER A 273 -17.34 23.54 18.10
N PRO A 274 -16.18 22.94 17.78
CA PRO A 274 -15.28 23.29 16.69
C PRO A 274 -15.44 22.40 15.42
N TRP A 275 -16.67 22.06 15.04
CA TRP A 275 -16.96 21.17 13.92
C TRP A 275 -17.40 21.88 12.64
N GLN A 276 -17.29 23.21 12.57
CA GLN A 276 -17.60 24.02 11.39
C GLN A 276 -16.42 24.01 10.40
N LEU A 277 -15.97 22.81 10.04
CA LEU A 277 -14.80 22.59 9.19
C LEU A 277 -15.14 22.79 7.70
N PRO A 278 -14.26 23.36 6.87
CA PRO A 278 -14.47 23.55 5.41
C PRO A 278 -14.78 22.24 4.69
N GLU A 279 -15.71 22.21 3.72
CA GLU A 279 -16.12 20.96 3.03
C GLU A 279 -15.00 20.32 2.20
N ASP A 280 -14.18 21.16 1.56
CA ASP A 280 -13.08 20.84 0.66
C ASP A 280 -11.77 20.48 1.40
N LEU A 281 -11.83 20.28 2.72
CA LEU A 281 -10.63 20.09 3.53
C LEU A 281 -9.77 18.91 3.07
N LEU A 282 -10.36 17.84 2.52
CA LEU A 282 -9.63 16.68 1.98
C LEU A 282 -9.02 16.90 0.58
N ASP A 283 -9.40 17.97 -0.10
CA ASP A 283 -8.91 18.32 -1.43
C ASP A 283 -7.68 19.22 -1.31
N GLN A 284 -6.64 18.67 -0.69
CA GLN A 284 -5.34 19.32 -0.52
C GLN A 284 -4.40 18.91 -1.66
N PRO A 285 -4.31 19.68 -2.76
CA PRO A 285 -3.23 19.48 -3.71
C PRO A 285 -1.91 19.86 -3.04
N GLY A 286 -0.89 19.03 -3.21
CA GLY A 286 0.41 19.30 -2.62
C GLY A 286 1.46 18.33 -3.11
N ARG A 287 2.71 18.59 -2.74
CA ARG A 287 3.83 17.67 -3.00
C ARG A 287 3.78 16.49 -2.05
N ALA A 288 4.34 15.36 -2.46
CA ALA A 288 4.67 14.28 -1.53
C ALA A 288 5.69 14.78 -0.48
N HIS A 289 5.57 14.29 0.75
CA HIS A 289 6.57 14.52 1.79
C HIS A 289 7.86 13.78 1.46
N ARG A 290 8.99 14.33 1.94
CA ARG A 290 10.34 13.82 1.72
C ARG A 290 11.06 13.67 3.06
N PRO A 291 10.57 12.77 3.93
CA PRO A 291 11.07 12.64 5.29
C PRO A 291 12.52 12.15 5.30
N LYS A 292 13.31 12.72 6.20
CA LYS A 292 14.61 12.22 6.62
C LYS A 292 14.46 11.09 7.63
N TYR A 293 13.49 11.18 8.52
CA TYR A 293 13.25 10.23 9.61
C TYR A 293 11.85 9.61 9.56
N THR A 294 11.72 8.46 10.20
CA THR A 294 10.43 7.76 10.39
C THR A 294 10.39 7.16 11.79
N LEU A 295 9.18 6.95 12.30
CA LEU A 295 8.95 6.11 13.48
C LEU A 295 8.86 4.63 13.07
N GLY A 296 9.39 3.74 13.90
CA GLY A 296 9.16 2.29 13.83
C GLY A 296 9.10 1.69 15.24
N ASP A 297 8.94 0.37 15.33
CA ASP A 297 8.71 -0.34 16.60
C ASP A 297 9.82 -0.12 17.65
N SER A 298 11.05 0.13 17.19
CA SER A 298 12.22 0.38 18.05
C SER A 298 12.53 1.87 18.25
N GLY A 299 11.62 2.76 17.87
CA GLY A 299 11.79 4.22 17.94
C GLY A 299 12.11 4.87 16.59
N VAL A 300 12.72 6.05 16.66
CA VAL A 300 13.07 6.87 15.50
C VAL A 300 14.26 6.29 14.74
N ARG A 301 14.18 6.31 13.40
CA ARG A 301 15.26 5.88 12.50
C ARG A 301 15.24 6.70 11.21
N TYR A 302 16.25 6.55 10.36
CA TYR A 302 16.18 7.13 9.02
C TYR A 302 15.00 6.55 8.24
N HIS A 303 14.30 7.41 7.51
CA HIS A 303 13.36 6.97 6.49
C HIS A 303 14.13 6.23 5.40
N TYR A 304 13.60 5.09 4.95
CA TYR A 304 14.35 4.14 4.12
C TYR A 304 14.89 4.75 2.83
N GLU A 305 14.06 5.58 2.19
CA GLU A 305 14.42 6.25 0.93
C GLU A 305 15.49 7.31 1.13
N TYR A 306 15.45 8.02 2.26
CA TYR A 306 16.49 8.97 2.61
C TYR A 306 17.81 8.23 2.86
N TRP A 307 17.76 7.15 3.64
CA TRP A 307 18.93 6.33 3.94
C TRP A 307 19.58 5.76 2.67
N LEU A 308 18.79 5.16 1.77
CA LEU A 308 19.28 4.61 0.51
C LEU A 308 20.00 5.66 -0.35
N ARG A 309 19.46 6.88 -0.40
CA ARG A 309 19.99 7.95 -1.25
C ARG A 309 21.20 8.66 -0.64
N HIS A 310 21.22 8.85 0.68
CA HIS A 310 22.15 9.77 1.33
C HIS A 310 23.15 9.11 2.28
N ILE A 311 22.81 7.95 2.85
CA ILE A 311 23.58 7.30 3.93
C ILE A 311 24.22 5.99 3.46
N ALA A 312 23.45 5.09 2.84
CA ALA A 312 23.91 3.78 2.37
C ALA A 312 25.13 3.82 1.43
N PRO A 313 25.26 4.79 0.48
CA PRO A 313 26.44 4.89 -0.38
C PRO A 313 27.71 5.30 0.37
N ARG A 314 27.56 5.93 1.55
CA ARG A 314 28.69 6.35 2.40
C ARG A 314 29.14 5.24 3.33
N ALA A 315 28.19 4.43 3.83
CA ALA A 315 28.47 3.29 4.70
C ALA A 315 29.21 2.14 3.99
N SER A 316 29.07 2.02 2.67
CA SER A 316 29.70 0.98 1.83
C SER A 316 31.12 1.33 1.35
N ARG A 317 31.64 2.52 1.67
CA ARG A 317 33.07 2.82 1.45
C ARG A 317 33.88 2.18 2.58
N PRO A 318 34.77 1.21 2.32
CA PRO A 318 35.67 0.73 3.35
C PRO A 318 36.47 1.93 3.87
N LYS A 319 36.48 2.13 5.18
CA LYS A 319 37.45 3.02 5.82
C LYS A 319 38.83 2.46 5.44
N ILE A 320 39.53 3.12 4.53
CA ILE A 320 40.97 2.92 4.36
C ILE A 320 41.57 3.35 5.69
N GLN A 321 41.76 2.40 6.60
CA GLN A 321 42.66 2.59 7.72
C GLN A 321 44.02 2.88 7.08
N ARG A 322 44.40 4.16 7.05
CA ARG A 322 45.78 4.56 6.87
C ARG A 322 46.55 3.92 8.01
N PHE A 323 47.17 2.77 7.76
CA PHE A 323 48.31 2.32 8.52
C PHE A 323 49.38 3.40 8.32
N VAL A 324 49.44 4.34 9.26
CA VAL A 324 50.62 5.17 9.45
C VAL A 324 51.66 4.23 10.02
N GLY A 325 52.51 3.72 9.14
CA GLY A 325 53.72 3.00 9.54
C GLY A 325 54.57 3.93 10.38
N LEU A 326 54.64 3.63 11.68
CA LEU A 326 55.73 4.08 12.53
C LEU A 326 56.98 3.33 12.07
N LEU A 327 57.70 3.93 11.13
CA LEU A 327 59.13 3.70 10.99
C LEU A 327 59.80 4.39 12.18
N SER A 328 60.21 3.59 13.17
CA SER A 328 61.21 4.00 14.14
C SER A 328 62.53 4.29 13.43
N PRO A 329 63.21 5.40 13.73
CA PRO A 329 64.64 5.51 13.52
C PRO A 329 65.40 5.27 14.83
N SER A 330 66.48 4.49 14.69
CA SER A 330 67.63 4.28 15.60
C SER A 330 67.43 3.31 16.75
#